data_AF-A0A964LHV4-F1
#
_entry.id   AF-A0A964LHV4-F1
#
_cell.length_a   1.000
_cell.length_b   1.000
_cell.length_c   1.000
_cell.angle_alpha   90.00
_cell.angle_beta   90.00
_cell.angle_gamma   90.00
#
_symmetry.space_group_name_H-M   'P 1'
#
loop_
_entity.id
_entity.type
_entity.pdbx_description
1 polymer ?
#
loop_
_entity_poly.entity_id
_entity_poly.type
_entity_poly.pdbx_seq_one_letter_code
_entity_poly.pdbx_strand_id
1 'polypeptide(L)'
;MSESESEVVVAATDRPLPIAVRRIADERVPADLVGLATYLDERLIARCAVPEEVAALIEGKGLFREPAQLVLAAKEEAPGLQCRLFALVEVAGERQGEPEEPWAASVPSFEATTQADSPEPTPQGMIFLGLIVRFAKDRKHPDNLGLEAADVLRRVVEGETSEVVDRVLDDLLGGGPLP
;
A
#
# COMPACT_ATOMS: atom_id res chain seq x y z
N MET A 1 11.65 -6.44 -30.93
CA MET A 1 10.92 -6.76 -29.69
C MET A 1 10.76 -5.44 -28.97
N SER A 2 9.61 -4.80 -29.11
CA SER A 2 9.34 -3.56 -28.41
C SER A 2 9.06 -3.92 -26.95
N GLU A 3 9.87 -3.41 -26.02
CA GLU A 3 9.48 -3.29 -24.63
C GLU A 3 8.24 -2.40 -24.61
N SER A 4 7.05 -2.99 -24.50
CA SER A 4 5.85 -2.22 -24.18
C SER A 4 6.06 -1.66 -22.78
N GLU A 5 6.31 -0.35 -22.68
CA GLU A 5 6.17 0.39 -21.42
C GLU A 5 4.84 -0.02 -20.80
N SER A 6 4.91 -0.84 -19.76
CA SER A 6 3.71 -1.39 -19.16
C SER A 6 3.08 -0.30 -18.31
N GLU A 7 1.90 0.15 -18.71
CA GLU A 7 1.16 1.19 -18.02
C GLU A 7 0.92 0.80 -16.56
N VAL A 8 1.27 1.70 -15.64
CA VAL A 8 0.97 1.57 -14.22
C VAL A 8 -0.15 2.53 -13.88
N VAL A 9 -1.23 2.00 -13.30
CA VAL A 9 -2.34 2.80 -12.78
C VAL A 9 -2.35 2.75 -11.26
N VAL A 10 -2.86 3.81 -10.65
CA VAL A 10 -2.95 3.94 -9.20
C VAL A 10 -4.40 4.16 -8.80
N ALA A 11 -4.86 3.39 -7.81
CA ALA A 11 -6.12 3.60 -7.13
C ALA A 11 -5.86 3.88 -5.64
N ALA A 12 -6.67 4.71 -5.01
CA ALA A 12 -6.57 5.02 -3.59
C ALA A 12 -7.95 4.97 -2.94
N THR A 13 -8.00 4.67 -1.65
CA THR A 13 -9.26 4.78 -0.90
C THR A 13 -9.69 6.23 -0.79
N ASP A 14 -11.00 6.47 -0.80
CA ASP A 14 -11.59 7.81 -0.68
C ASP A 14 -11.40 8.41 0.72
N ARG A 15 -11.19 7.55 1.72
CA ARG A 15 -10.91 7.91 3.11
C ARG A 15 -9.78 7.05 3.72
N PRO A 16 -9.09 7.56 4.75
CA PRO A 16 -8.18 6.76 5.57
C PRO A 16 -8.94 5.64 6.31
N LEU A 17 -8.27 4.49 6.50
CA LEU A 17 -8.84 3.30 7.11
C LEU A 17 -8.03 2.85 8.34
N PRO A 18 -8.68 2.36 9.42
CA PRO A 18 -8.01 1.90 10.64
C PRO A 18 -7.37 0.52 10.42
N ILE A 19 -6.19 0.49 9.81
CA ILE A 19 -5.44 -0.75 9.61
C ILE A 19 -4.52 -1.05 10.80
N ALA A 20 -4.30 -2.33 11.05
CA ALA A 20 -3.31 -2.81 12.01
C ALA A 20 -2.24 -3.63 11.30
N VAL A 21 -0.97 -3.39 11.62
CA VAL A 21 0.15 -4.20 11.13
C VAL A 21 0.76 -4.94 12.31
N ARG A 22 0.90 -6.27 12.18
CA ARG A 22 1.41 -7.15 13.24
C ARG A 22 2.43 -8.12 12.66
N ARG A 23 3.44 -8.50 13.45
CA ARG A 23 4.33 -9.61 13.12
C ARG A 23 3.55 -10.92 13.07
N ILE A 24 3.94 -11.80 12.17
CA ILE A 24 3.40 -13.15 12.06
C ILE A 24 4.54 -14.16 11.93
N ALA A 25 4.33 -15.36 12.46
CA ALA A 25 5.16 -16.51 12.16
C ALA A 25 4.58 -17.21 10.92
N ASP A 26 5.35 -17.23 9.82
CA ASP A 26 4.94 -17.87 8.57
C ASP A 26 6.17 -18.56 7.97
N GLU A 27 6.08 -19.87 7.76
CA GLU A 27 7.19 -20.71 7.28
C GLU A 27 7.64 -20.35 5.86
N ARG A 28 6.82 -19.60 5.11
CA ARG A 28 7.14 -19.13 3.75
C ARG A 28 8.05 -17.90 3.77
N VAL A 29 8.19 -17.23 4.91
CA VAL A 29 9.05 -16.06 5.05
C VAL A 29 10.52 -16.51 5.10
N PRO A 30 11.41 -15.94 4.27
CA PRO A 30 12.83 -16.22 4.35
C PRO A 30 13.40 -15.98 5.75
N ALA A 31 14.37 -16.80 6.17
CA ALA A 31 14.88 -16.80 7.54
C ALA A 31 15.56 -15.49 7.96
N ASP A 32 16.00 -14.67 7.01
CA ASP A 32 16.62 -13.36 7.21
C ASP A 32 15.60 -12.20 7.20
N LEU A 33 14.31 -12.48 7.02
CA LEU A 33 13.24 -11.50 6.95
C LEU A 33 12.18 -11.73 8.05
N VAL A 34 11.39 -10.69 8.29
CA VAL A 34 10.26 -10.68 9.21
C VAL A 34 8.96 -10.67 8.43
N GLY A 35 8.05 -11.57 8.77
CA GLY A 35 6.69 -11.60 8.25
C GLY A 35 5.82 -10.55 8.94
N LEU A 36 5.22 -9.67 8.15
CA LEU A 36 4.21 -8.73 8.61
C LEU A 36 2.86 -9.05 7.94
N ALA A 37 1.80 -8.93 8.72
CA ALA A 37 0.42 -9.03 8.25
C ALA A 37 -0.31 -7.72 8.51
N THR A 38 -1.05 -7.28 7.50
CA THR A 38 -1.95 -6.12 7.59
C THR A 38 -3.39 -6.59 7.75
N TYR A 39 -4.07 -6.02 8.73
CA TYR A 39 -5.46 -6.30 9.05
C TYR A 39 -6.31 -5.04 8.91
N LEU A 40 -7.53 -5.22 8.43
CA LEU A 40 -8.60 -4.22 8.47
C LEU A 40 -9.78 -4.87 9.19
N ASP A 41 -10.23 -4.28 10.30
CA ASP A 41 -11.29 -4.86 11.14
C ASP A 41 -11.02 -6.34 11.53
N GLU A 42 -9.80 -6.64 11.99
CA GLU A 42 -9.28 -8.00 12.31
C GLU A 42 -9.19 -8.98 11.13
N ARG A 43 -9.60 -8.56 9.93
CA ARG A 43 -9.53 -9.38 8.72
C ARG A 43 -8.22 -9.13 7.99
N LEU A 44 -7.50 -10.19 7.66
CA LEU A 44 -6.24 -10.11 6.93
C LEU A 44 -6.49 -9.59 5.51
N ILE A 45 -5.77 -8.52 5.12
CA ILE A 45 -5.86 -7.94 3.77
C ILE A 45 -4.56 -8.05 2.97
N ALA A 46 -3.41 -8.18 3.64
CA ALA A 46 -2.11 -8.30 2.99
C ALA A 46 -1.06 -8.92 3.90
N ARG A 47 -0.01 -9.48 3.29
CA ARG A 47 1.22 -9.91 3.97
C ARG A 47 2.43 -9.44 3.18
N CYS A 48 3.50 -9.11 3.88
CA CYS A 48 4.80 -8.85 3.29
C CYS A 48 5.93 -9.41 4.15
N ALA A 49 7.07 -9.63 3.52
CA ALA A 49 8.32 -9.95 4.21
C ALA A 49 9.25 -8.73 4.09
N VAL A 50 9.78 -8.26 5.21
CA VAL A 50 10.63 -7.08 5.27
C VAL A 50 11.85 -7.33 6.16
N PRO A 51 12.95 -6.56 6.01
CA PRO A 51 14.06 -6.62 6.96
C PRO A 51 13.62 -6.25 8.38
N GLU A 52 14.29 -6.80 9.41
CA GLU A 52 13.99 -6.52 10.82
C GLU A 52 14.02 -5.02 11.13
N GLU A 53 14.93 -4.26 10.53
CA GLU A 53 15.03 -2.80 10.70
C GLU A 53 13.74 -2.07 10.30
N VAL A 54 13.07 -2.53 9.23
CA VAL A 54 11.82 -1.96 8.74
C VAL A 54 10.66 -2.36 9.65
N ALA A 55 10.62 -3.62 10.10
CA ALA A 55 9.60 -4.08 11.06
C ALA A 55 9.69 -3.30 12.38
N ALA A 56 10.90 -3.15 12.93
CA ALA A 56 11.14 -2.39 14.14
C ALA A 56 10.80 -0.90 13.99
N LEU A 57 11.05 -0.31 12.81
CA LEU A 57 10.67 1.08 12.51
C LEU A 57 9.15 1.28 12.56
N ILE A 58 8.39 0.39 11.91
CA ILE A 58 6.93 0.44 11.86
C ILE A 58 6.34 0.38 13.28
N GLU A 59 6.84 -0.55 14.09
CA GLU A 59 6.40 -0.77 15.47
C GLU A 59 6.81 0.39 16.39
N GLY A 60 8.08 0.79 16.33
CA GLY A 60 8.66 1.79 17.21
C GLY A 60 8.06 3.18 16.99
N LYS A 61 7.75 3.55 15.75
CA LYS A 61 7.10 4.83 15.42
C LYS A 61 5.58 4.80 15.54
N GLY A 62 4.97 3.63 15.66
CA GLY A 62 3.52 3.49 15.75
C GLY A 62 2.80 4.08 14.52
N LEU A 63 3.35 3.84 13.32
CA LEU A 63 2.89 4.46 12.06
C LEU A 63 1.41 4.19 11.71
N PHE A 64 0.82 3.18 12.34
CA PHE A 64 -0.56 2.75 12.13
C PHE A 64 -1.44 2.95 13.38
N ARG A 65 -1.09 3.89 14.26
CA ARG A 65 -1.96 4.32 15.37
C ARG A 65 -3.15 5.13 14.89
N GLU A 66 -2.95 5.88 13.82
CA GLU A 66 -4.00 6.64 13.15
C GLU A 66 -4.42 5.94 11.85
N PRO A 67 -5.67 6.14 11.40
CA PRO A 67 -6.12 5.62 10.11
C PRO A 67 -5.21 6.05 8.95
N ALA A 68 -4.87 5.12 8.07
CA ALA A 68 -3.98 5.34 6.94
C ALA A 68 -4.74 5.19 5.61
N GLN A 69 -4.39 5.98 4.60
CA GLN A 69 -4.98 5.84 3.28
C GLN A 69 -4.33 4.66 2.55
N LEU A 70 -5.14 3.79 1.95
CA LEU A 70 -4.62 2.66 1.18
C LEU A 70 -4.47 3.05 -0.28
N VAL A 71 -3.34 2.68 -0.87
CA VAL A 71 -3.00 2.94 -2.27
C VAL A 71 -2.62 1.63 -2.95
N LEU A 72 -3.16 1.40 -4.13
CA LEU A 72 -2.91 0.22 -4.94
C LEU A 72 -2.30 0.66 -6.27
N ALA A 73 -1.05 0.28 -6.51
CA ALA A 73 -0.43 0.43 -7.83
C ALA A 73 -0.61 -0.87 -8.60
N ALA A 74 -1.24 -0.82 -9.77
CA ALA A 74 -1.55 -1.97 -10.59
C ALA A 74 -0.90 -1.86 -11.97
N LYS A 75 -0.42 -3.00 -12.45
CA LYS A 75 0.19 -3.15 -13.77
C LYS A 75 -0.30 -4.45 -14.41
N GLU A 76 -0.60 -4.39 -15.70
CA GLU A 76 -0.93 -5.59 -16.47
C GLU A 76 0.34 -6.39 -16.76
N GLU A 77 0.38 -7.61 -16.21
CA GLU A 77 1.51 -8.53 -16.34
C GLU A 77 1.01 -9.96 -16.07
N ALA A 78 1.44 -10.93 -16.90
CA ALA A 78 1.02 -12.31 -16.75
C ALA A 78 1.20 -12.80 -15.29
N PRO A 79 0.21 -13.50 -14.70
CA PRO A 79 -0.98 -14.12 -15.31
C PRO A 79 -2.24 -13.22 -15.38
N GLY A 80 -2.13 -11.91 -15.16
CA GLY A 80 -3.27 -11.00 -15.21
C GLY A 80 -2.91 -9.59 -14.78
N LEU A 81 -3.47 -9.15 -13.65
CA LEU A 81 -3.13 -7.88 -13.03
C LEU A 81 -2.27 -8.12 -11.80
N GLN A 82 -1.09 -7.51 -11.78
CA GLN A 82 -0.22 -7.48 -10.60
C GLN A 82 -0.38 -6.16 -9.87
N CYS A 83 -0.71 -6.24 -8.59
CA CYS A 83 -0.99 -5.09 -7.75
C CYS A 83 -0.05 -5.06 -6.54
N ARG A 84 0.43 -3.87 -6.19
CA ARG A 84 1.19 -3.59 -4.98
C ARG A 84 0.35 -2.71 -4.08
N LEU A 85 0.07 -3.20 -2.87
CA LEU A 85 -0.69 -2.47 -1.87
C LEU A 85 0.27 -1.69 -0.96
N PHE A 86 -0.05 -0.43 -0.74
CA PHE A 86 0.68 0.48 0.14
C PHE A 86 -0.27 1.17 1.11
N ALA A 87 0.28 1.63 2.23
CA ALA A 87 -0.36 2.62 3.09
C ALA A 87 0.41 3.94 3.04
N LEU A 88 -0.33 5.04 2.92
CA LEU A 88 0.18 6.38 3.16
C LEU A 88 0.05 6.68 4.65
N VAL A 89 1.20 6.92 5.28
CA VAL A 89 1.29 7.27 6.70
C VAL A 89 2.00 8.60 6.85
N GLU A 90 1.60 9.37 7.86
CA GLU A 90 2.36 10.55 8.24
C GLU A 90 3.66 10.10 8.91
N VAL A 91 4.78 10.54 8.35
CA VAL A 91 6.07 10.38 8.99
C VAL A 91 6.29 11.66 9.76
N ALA A 92 6.44 11.58 11.08
CA ALA A 92 6.83 12.75 11.85
C ALA A 92 8.13 13.29 11.24
N GLY A 93 8.04 14.44 10.57
CA GLY A 93 9.21 15.16 10.10
C GLY A 93 9.99 15.57 11.34
N GLU A 94 11.25 15.13 11.45
CA GLU A 94 12.18 15.92 12.25
C GLU A 94 12.15 17.30 11.59
N ARG A 95 11.60 18.31 12.27
CA ARG A 95 11.87 19.70 11.92
C ARG A 95 13.37 19.85 12.05
N GLN A 96 14.10 19.61 10.97
CA GLN A 96 15.37 20.25 10.75
C GLN A 96 15.01 21.74 10.77
N GLY A 97 15.17 22.38 11.94
CA GLY A 97 15.20 23.82 11.97
C GLY A 97 16.23 24.21 10.92
N GLU A 98 15.79 24.92 9.89
CA GLU A 98 16.71 25.50 8.93
C GLU A 98 17.82 26.16 9.76
N PRO A 99 19.08 25.77 9.59
CA PRO A 99 20.15 26.53 10.23
C PRO A 99 19.91 27.99 9.81
N GLU A 100 19.81 28.91 10.77
CA GLU A 100 19.78 30.36 10.51
C GLU A 100 21.12 30.72 9.85
N GLU A 101 21.25 30.44 8.57
CA GLU A 101 22.44 30.77 7.84
C GLU A 101 22.35 32.24 7.40
N PRO A 102 23.40 33.05 7.63
CA PRO A 102 23.34 34.51 7.61
C PRO A 102 22.97 35.12 6.25
N TRP A 103 22.94 34.32 5.18
CA TRP A 103 22.50 34.73 3.84
C TRP A 103 20.98 34.81 3.70
N ALA A 104 20.19 34.18 4.59
CA ALA A 104 18.73 34.29 4.62
C ALA A 104 18.26 35.74 4.89
N ALA A 105 19.08 36.56 5.54
CA ALA A 105 18.82 37.98 5.77
C ALA A 105 18.97 38.87 4.51
N SER A 106 19.54 38.35 3.42
CA SER A 106 19.89 39.14 2.23
C SER A 106 18.97 38.93 1.02
N VAL A 107 17.98 38.04 1.12
CA VAL A 107 16.94 37.86 0.09
C VAL A 107 15.65 38.57 0.53
N PRO A 108 15.06 39.46 -0.31
CA PRO A 108 13.76 40.04 -0.02
C PRO A 108 12.72 38.93 0.10
N SER A 109 12.11 38.78 1.29
CA SER A 109 11.02 37.82 1.51
C SER A 109 9.81 38.22 0.67
N PHE A 110 9.50 37.43 -0.35
CA PHE A 110 8.26 37.55 -1.14
C PHE A 110 7.06 36.88 -0.43
N GLU A 111 7.30 36.21 0.71
CA GLU A 111 6.30 35.37 1.39
C GLU A 111 5.45 36.10 2.45
N ALA A 112 5.65 37.40 2.66
CA ALA A 112 4.89 38.16 3.65
C ALA A 112 3.41 38.42 3.29
N THR A 113 2.88 37.88 2.18
CA THR A 113 1.51 38.18 1.70
C THR A 113 0.60 36.97 1.53
N THR A 114 0.96 35.78 2.03
CA THR A 114 0.06 34.61 2.00
C THR A 114 0.15 33.78 3.27
N GLN A 115 0.16 34.44 4.43
CA GLN A 115 -0.12 33.77 5.69
C GLN A 115 -1.64 33.61 5.86
N ALA A 116 -2.22 32.74 5.03
CA ALA A 116 -3.49 32.10 5.34
C ALA A 116 -3.15 30.73 5.92
N ASP A 117 -3.61 30.52 7.15
CA ASP A 117 -3.49 29.37 8.07
C ASP A 117 -3.66 27.98 7.41
N SER A 118 -2.75 27.62 6.51
CA SER A 118 -2.66 26.30 5.89
C SER A 118 -1.61 25.53 6.67
N PRO A 119 -1.96 24.42 7.36
CA PRO A 119 -0.96 23.59 8.00
C PRO A 119 0.04 23.13 6.94
N GLU A 120 1.32 23.32 7.21
CA GLU A 120 2.38 22.82 6.32
C GLU A 120 2.20 21.30 6.12
N PRO A 121 2.33 20.79 4.88
CA PRO A 121 2.10 19.38 4.62
C PRO A 121 3.10 18.54 5.41
N THR A 122 2.59 17.66 6.28
CA THR A 122 3.41 16.66 6.95
C THR A 122 3.99 15.71 5.90
N PRO A 123 5.28 15.32 6.01
CA PRO A 123 5.87 14.43 5.03
C PRO A 123 5.19 13.07 5.10
N GLN A 124 4.60 12.65 3.97
CA GLN A 124 3.92 11.36 3.85
C GLN A 124 4.90 10.28 3.38
N GLY A 125 4.87 9.13 4.05
CA GLY A 125 5.62 7.94 3.70
C GLY A 125 4.72 6.89 3.09
N MET A 126 5.26 6.12 2.12
CA MET A 126 4.60 4.94 1.57
C MET A 126 5.16 3.68 2.22
N ILE A 127 4.32 2.93 2.93
CA ILE A 127 4.69 1.63 3.50
C ILE A 127 4.11 0.52 2.63
N PHE A 128 4.97 -0.37 2.14
CA PHE A 128 4.54 -1.54 1.37
C PHE A 128 3.87 -2.59 2.26
N LEU A 129 2.65 -3.01 1.91
CA LEU A 129 1.83 -3.93 2.69
C LEU A 129 1.79 -5.33 2.10
N GLY A 130 1.88 -5.46 0.77
CA GLY A 130 1.88 -6.76 0.11
C GLY A 130 1.54 -6.73 -1.38
N LEU A 131 1.57 -7.92 -1.97
CA LEU A 131 1.20 -8.16 -3.36
C LEU A 131 -0.21 -8.72 -3.46
N ILE A 132 -0.96 -8.27 -4.45
CA ILE A 132 -2.28 -8.80 -4.80
C ILE A 132 -2.25 -9.14 -6.29
N VAL A 133 -2.75 -10.32 -6.64
CA VAL A 133 -2.86 -10.77 -8.03
C VAL A 133 -4.32 -10.98 -8.36
N ARG A 134 -4.75 -10.45 -9.49
CA ARG A 134 -6.04 -10.79 -10.10
C ARG A 134 -5.81 -11.48 -11.42
N PHE A 135 -6.23 -12.74 -11.52
CA PHE A 135 -6.08 -13.52 -12.75
C PHE A 135 -6.92 -12.92 -13.88
N ALA A 136 -6.44 -13.08 -15.11
CA ALA A 136 -7.13 -12.58 -16.30
C ALA A 136 -8.61 -13.05 -16.37
N LYS A 137 -8.89 -14.30 -15.98
CA LYS A 137 -10.24 -14.87 -15.95
C LYS A 137 -11.20 -14.21 -14.94
N ASP A 138 -10.65 -13.56 -13.91
CA ASP A 138 -11.40 -12.96 -12.81
C ASP A 138 -11.58 -11.44 -12.99
N ARG A 139 -11.07 -10.85 -14.11
CA ARG A 139 -11.19 -9.42 -14.41
C ARG A 139 -12.64 -9.01 -14.66
N LYS A 140 -13.05 -7.84 -14.17
CA LYS A 140 -14.39 -7.26 -14.45
C LYS A 140 -14.36 -6.22 -15.56
N HIS A 141 -13.25 -5.51 -15.67
CA HIS A 141 -12.99 -4.42 -16.60
C HIS A 141 -11.70 -4.73 -17.38
N PRO A 142 -11.73 -5.73 -18.29
CA PRO A 142 -10.56 -6.12 -19.07
C PRO A 142 -10.00 -4.98 -19.93
N ASP A 143 -10.86 -4.07 -20.39
CA ASP A 143 -10.48 -2.97 -21.28
C ASP A 143 -10.19 -1.65 -20.55
N ASN A 144 -10.28 -1.62 -19.21
CA ASN A 144 -10.04 -0.40 -18.43
C ASN A 144 -9.27 -0.72 -17.14
N LEU A 145 -7.97 -0.47 -17.18
CA LEU A 145 -7.04 -0.77 -16.09
C LEU A 145 -7.34 0.03 -14.81
N GLY A 146 -7.75 1.30 -14.95
CA GLY A 146 -8.08 2.16 -13.81
C GLY A 146 -9.32 1.68 -13.05
N LEU A 147 -10.40 1.33 -13.77
CA LEU A 147 -11.60 0.75 -13.16
C LEU A 147 -11.30 -0.62 -12.54
N GLU A 148 -10.43 -1.41 -13.17
CA GLU A 148 -10.02 -2.70 -12.65
C GLU A 148 -9.23 -2.56 -11.34
N ALA A 149 -8.27 -1.63 -11.27
CA ALA A 149 -7.51 -1.33 -10.06
C ALA A 149 -8.41 -0.83 -8.92
N ALA A 150 -9.39 0.03 -9.24
CA ALA A 150 -10.38 0.50 -8.27
C ALA A 150 -11.27 -0.65 -7.74
N ASP A 151 -11.74 -1.56 -8.60
CA ASP A 151 -12.51 -2.73 -8.15
C ASP A 151 -11.65 -3.67 -7.29
N VAL A 152 -10.37 -3.89 -7.63
CA VAL A 152 -9.45 -4.67 -6.79
C VAL A 152 -9.32 -4.04 -5.40
N LEU A 153 -9.02 -2.75 -5.33
CA LEU A 153 -8.88 -2.05 -4.05
C LEU A 153 -10.18 -2.10 -3.23
N ARG A 154 -11.35 -1.91 -3.88
CA ARG A 154 -12.66 -2.04 -3.25
C ARG A 154 -12.85 -3.43 -2.62
N ARG A 155 -12.49 -4.50 -3.34
CA ARG A 155 -12.61 -5.88 -2.83
C ARG A 155 -11.68 -6.18 -1.67
N VAL A 156 -10.48 -5.62 -1.65
CA VAL A 156 -9.55 -5.69 -0.50
C VAL A 156 -10.21 -5.08 0.74
N VAL A 157 -10.77 -3.88 0.58
CA VAL A 157 -11.45 -3.16 1.67
C VAL A 157 -12.70 -3.89 2.14
N GLU A 158 -13.53 -4.41 1.23
CA GLU A 158 -14.75 -5.16 1.56
C GLU A 158 -14.49 -6.58 2.10
N GLY A 159 -13.30 -7.13 1.82
CA GLY A 159 -12.89 -8.45 2.30
C GLY A 159 -13.23 -9.63 1.45
N GLU A 160 -13.34 -9.38 0.17
CA GLU A 160 -13.55 -10.41 -0.84
C GLU A 160 -12.21 -10.92 -1.41
N THR A 161 -11.15 -10.94 -0.59
CA THR A 161 -9.82 -11.43 -0.96
C THR A 161 -9.52 -12.78 -0.31
N SER A 162 -8.89 -13.67 -1.06
CA SER A 162 -8.41 -14.99 -0.60
C SER A 162 -6.89 -15.08 -0.75
N GLU A 163 -6.25 -15.94 0.05
CA GLU A 163 -4.84 -16.23 -0.18
C GLU A 163 -4.65 -16.93 -1.53
N VAL A 164 -3.53 -16.64 -2.19
CA VAL A 164 -3.21 -17.27 -3.49
C VAL A 164 -3.17 -18.79 -3.37
N VAL A 165 -2.70 -19.33 -2.24
CA VAL A 165 -2.66 -20.77 -2.00
C VAL A 165 -4.05 -21.36 -1.96
N ASP A 166 -4.98 -20.74 -1.22
CA ASP A 166 -6.37 -21.20 -1.15
C ASP A 166 -7.03 -21.16 -2.53
N ARG A 167 -6.78 -20.10 -3.30
CA ARG A 167 -7.32 -19.97 -4.66
C ARG A 167 -6.75 -21.00 -5.62
N VAL A 168 -5.46 -21.31 -5.53
CA VAL A 168 -4.82 -22.37 -6.32
C VAL A 168 -5.34 -23.75 -5.93
N LEU A 169 -5.58 -23.99 -4.64
CA LEU A 169 -6.20 -25.23 -4.16
C LEU A 169 -7.63 -25.38 -4.68
N ASP A 170 -8.45 -24.32 -4.64
CA ASP A 170 -9.81 -24.32 -5.21
C ASP A 170 -9.80 -24.61 -6.72
N ASP A 171 -8.86 -24.00 -7.46
CA ASP A 171 -8.70 -24.23 -8.89
C ASP A 171 -8.24 -25.67 -9.20
N LEU A 172 -7.37 -26.26 -8.37
CA LEU A 172 -6.87 -27.63 -8.51
C LEU A 172 -7.90 -28.69 -8.12
N LEU A 173 -8.71 -28.42 -7.10
CA LEU A 173 -9.76 -29.32 -6.62
C LEU A 173 -11.03 -29.28 -7.47
N GLY A 174 -11.07 -28.40 -8.48
CA GLY A 174 -12.15 -28.30 -9.44
C GLY A 174 -13.43 -27.87 -8.76
N GLY A 175 -13.61 -26.56 -8.59
CA GLY A 175 -14.85 -25.94 -8.10
C GLY A 175 -16.09 -26.37 -8.89
N GLY A 176 -16.64 -27.54 -8.57
CA GLY A 176 -17.98 -27.98 -8.88
C GLY A 176 -18.80 -27.92 -7.58
N PRO A 177 -20.05 -27.43 -7.62
CA PRO A 177 -20.92 -27.53 -6.46
C PRO A 177 -21.07 -29.02 -6.10
N LEU A 178 -20.89 -29.35 -4.82
CA LEU A 178 -21.33 -30.64 -4.30
C LEU A 178 -22.86 -30.75 -4.49
N PRO A 179 -23.39 -31.90 -4.96
CA PRO A 179 -24.82 -32.13 -5.09
C PRO A 179 -25.54 -32.14 -3.74
#